data_AF-A0A832Q7Z6-F1
#
_entry.id   AF-A0A832Q7Z6-F1
#
_cell.length_a   1.000
_cell.length_b   1.000
_cell.length_c   1.000
_cell.angle_alpha   90.00
_cell.angle_beta   90.00
_cell.angle_gamma   90.00
#
_symmetry.space_group_name_H-M   'P 1'
#
loop_
_entity.id
_entity.type
_entity.pdbx_description
1 polymer ?
#
loop_
_entity_poly.entity_id
_entity_poly.type
_entity_poly.pdbx_seq_one_letter_code
_entity_poly.pdbx_strand_id
1 'polypeptide(L)'
;MSVGALAQEAVSNGNWSDSSTWAGGVIPTAGDQVTIAGGLDVVLDTSTPELGGVTINGKLRFSDDKDLELSTEWIMVHGELEIGTEARPHTRNATITLVDNVKDEQLMGMGDRGIMLSGGTLNLHGNRTNAWTKLAQTAAAGADTITVLDTAEWQVGDEIVLASTDYDPRQAETRHITAISGNTLTLDQPLEYMHFGEITFGVDERGEVGLLTRNIKVQASEDALESYFGGHIMAMVTSRMYVEGVELQRMGQHMELARYPIHWHLVGDSGQGQYIRNAAIHDSFNRCVTVHGTNNLVIENNVTYNTVGHCFFMEDGIETGNAFVRNLAIQTKCHPTLECVPSNLAANGEYDSDSPRPSRQISQSASDTLLPSDNTVASYWITNPANSYIDNVAAGSDQNGFWLSLPEHPNGAFLGSEESLNTWPRRTPLGAFRGNVAHSNFDGFMFDRNINEDNTFDLSFSAYTPLEDPADPYSEMVESHFEDLSAWKNRNGGIWGRGELHVFSNAKLADNAIGMTHSTGTFGSERFTSRLIDSLVVGETANIGNPSTPEELAYGRSLPKPQIPDFPIRGYEYYDNRDEVVDTTFENYQDNDLRKTGALSWLLFTSAAVSTEST
;
A
#
# COMPACT_ATOMS: atom_id res chain seq x y z
N MET A 1 -42.01 -13.28 7.20
CA MET A 1 -42.11 -13.77 8.58
C MET A 1 -40.70 -13.81 9.11
N SER A 2 -40.35 -12.94 10.05
CA SER A 2 -39.07 -12.99 10.75
C SER A 2 -39.06 -14.28 11.57
N VAL A 3 -38.25 -15.25 11.15
CA VAL A 3 -37.78 -16.30 12.05
C VAL A 3 -36.82 -15.55 12.97
N GLY A 4 -37.16 -15.41 14.24
CA GLY A 4 -36.28 -14.72 15.19
C GLY A 4 -34.95 -15.45 15.25
N ALA A 5 -33.84 -14.71 15.21
CA ALA A 5 -32.50 -15.26 15.40
C ALA A 5 -32.48 -16.13 16.67
N LEU A 6 -32.14 -17.40 16.53
CA LEU A 6 -31.91 -18.28 17.67
C LEU A 6 -30.40 -18.33 17.95
N ALA A 7 -30.05 -18.38 19.23
CA ALA A 7 -28.70 -18.71 19.63
C ALA A 7 -28.49 -20.22 19.46
N GLN A 8 -27.53 -20.62 18.63
CA GLN A 8 -27.18 -22.02 18.42
C GLN A 8 -25.77 -22.29 18.95
N GLU A 9 -25.64 -23.23 19.88
CA GLU A 9 -24.37 -23.53 20.55
C GLU A 9 -23.87 -24.93 20.15
N ALA A 10 -22.58 -25.05 19.84
CA ALA A 10 -21.92 -26.33 19.72
C ALA A 10 -21.69 -26.92 21.13
N VAL A 11 -22.08 -28.18 21.33
CA VAL A 11 -22.01 -28.89 22.62
C VAL A 11 -21.09 -30.12 22.59
N SER A 12 -20.58 -30.47 21.40
CA SER A 12 -19.62 -31.54 21.23
C SER A 12 -18.69 -31.27 20.04
N ASN A 13 -17.53 -31.94 20.01
CA ASN A 13 -16.64 -31.93 18.84
C ASN A 13 -17.33 -32.64 17.67
N GLY A 14 -17.10 -32.18 16.44
CA GLY A 14 -17.61 -32.88 15.27
C GLY A 14 -17.74 -32.02 14.03
N ASN A 15 -18.46 -32.56 13.06
CA ASN A 15 -18.75 -31.88 11.81
C ASN A 15 -19.92 -30.91 11.98
N TRP A 16 -19.86 -29.75 11.33
CA TRP A 16 -20.94 -28.77 11.29
C TRP A 16 -22.25 -29.39 10.81
N SER A 17 -22.18 -30.33 9.86
CA SER A 17 -23.35 -31.04 9.32
C SER A 17 -23.97 -32.09 10.27
N ASP A 18 -23.32 -32.43 11.40
CA ASP A 18 -23.81 -33.42 12.35
C ASP A 18 -24.72 -32.77 13.40
N SER A 19 -25.96 -33.22 13.53
CA SER A 19 -26.89 -32.70 14.54
C SER A 19 -26.41 -32.90 15.97
N SER A 20 -25.59 -33.93 16.24
CA SER A 20 -25.03 -34.19 17.57
C SER A 20 -23.98 -33.18 18.02
N THR A 21 -23.41 -32.40 17.09
CA THR A 21 -22.53 -31.26 17.40
C THR A 21 -23.28 -30.13 18.09
N TRP A 22 -24.59 -29.99 17.84
CA TRP A 22 -25.36 -28.81 18.19
C TRP A 22 -26.37 -29.03 19.32
N ALA A 23 -26.50 -28.03 20.19
CA ALA A 23 -27.50 -28.01 21.25
C ALA A 23 -28.91 -28.27 20.67
N GLY A 24 -29.65 -29.18 21.30
CA GLY A 24 -31.00 -29.54 20.85
C GLY A 24 -31.06 -30.42 19.59
N GLY A 25 -29.92 -30.80 18.99
CA GLY A 25 -29.91 -31.63 17.79
C GLY A 25 -30.28 -30.87 16.51
N VAL A 26 -30.11 -29.55 16.50
CA VAL A 26 -30.51 -28.67 15.39
C VAL A 26 -29.26 -28.01 14.80
N ILE A 27 -29.03 -28.26 13.51
CA ILE A 27 -27.93 -27.64 12.76
C ILE A 27 -28.26 -26.14 12.56
N PRO A 28 -27.29 -25.21 12.70
CA PRO A 28 -27.51 -23.79 12.46
C PRO A 28 -28.19 -23.49 11.12
N THR A 29 -29.15 -22.58 11.16
CA THR A 29 -29.94 -22.12 10.02
C THR A 29 -29.76 -20.62 9.77
N ALA A 30 -30.39 -20.10 8.71
CA ALA A 30 -30.24 -18.70 8.33
C ALA A 30 -30.66 -17.74 9.47
N GLY A 31 -29.82 -16.75 9.76
CA GLY A 31 -30.01 -15.76 10.82
C GLY A 31 -29.64 -16.23 12.23
N ASP A 32 -29.26 -17.49 12.42
CA ASP A 32 -28.83 -17.96 13.74
C ASP A 32 -27.48 -17.36 14.13
N GLN A 33 -27.34 -17.01 15.41
CA GLN A 33 -26.05 -16.64 15.99
C GLN A 33 -25.40 -17.88 16.59
N VAL A 34 -24.24 -18.26 16.04
CA VAL A 34 -23.58 -19.52 16.35
C VAL A 34 -22.46 -19.30 17.37
N THR A 35 -22.41 -20.12 18.42
CA THR A 35 -21.30 -20.15 19.38
C THR A 35 -20.63 -21.51 19.40
N ILE A 36 -19.31 -21.53 19.15
CA ILE A 36 -18.47 -22.71 19.35
C ILE A 36 -17.83 -22.59 20.73
N ALA A 37 -18.31 -23.38 21.69
CA ALA A 37 -17.88 -23.32 23.08
C ALA A 37 -16.38 -23.66 23.25
N GLY A 38 -15.78 -23.14 24.33
CA GLY A 38 -14.37 -23.36 24.65
C GLY A 38 -14.03 -24.84 24.80
N GLY A 39 -12.89 -25.24 24.24
CA GLY A 39 -12.43 -26.64 24.25
C GLY A 39 -13.10 -27.56 23.23
N LEU A 40 -13.99 -27.02 22.38
CA LEU A 40 -14.56 -27.76 21.24
C LEU A 40 -13.81 -27.47 19.93
N ASP A 41 -13.74 -28.48 19.06
CA ASP A 41 -13.24 -28.42 17.68
C ASP A 41 -14.39 -28.81 16.73
N VAL A 42 -14.85 -27.84 15.95
CA VAL A 42 -15.92 -27.99 14.96
C VAL A 42 -15.32 -27.86 13.56
N VAL A 43 -15.65 -28.82 12.71
CA VAL A 43 -15.23 -28.86 11.31
C VAL A 43 -16.35 -28.34 10.43
N LEU A 44 -16.14 -27.22 9.74
CA LEU A 44 -17.03 -26.80 8.67
C LEU A 44 -16.87 -27.76 7.49
N ASP A 45 -17.83 -28.67 7.34
CA ASP A 45 -17.85 -29.70 6.29
C ASP A 45 -19.04 -29.54 5.35
N THR A 46 -19.77 -28.43 5.43
CA THR A 46 -20.82 -28.03 4.49
C THR A 46 -20.91 -26.51 4.51
N SER A 47 -21.22 -25.90 3.36
CA SER A 47 -21.44 -24.45 3.33
C SER A 47 -22.63 -24.05 4.19
N THR A 48 -22.57 -22.87 4.80
CA THR A 48 -23.62 -22.36 5.68
C THR A 48 -24.69 -21.58 4.90
N PRO A 49 -25.93 -21.49 5.40
CA PRO A 49 -26.78 -20.34 5.07
C PRO A 49 -26.16 -19.04 5.62
N GLU A 50 -26.73 -17.88 5.29
CA GLU A 50 -26.35 -16.60 5.90
C GLU A 50 -26.66 -16.59 7.40
N LEU A 51 -25.63 -16.66 8.24
CA LEU A 51 -25.73 -16.66 9.70
C LEU A 51 -25.78 -15.23 10.25
N GLY A 52 -26.38 -15.06 11.44
CA GLY A 52 -26.45 -13.78 12.14
C GLY A 52 -25.18 -13.42 12.93
N GLY A 53 -24.12 -14.22 12.83
CA GLY A 53 -22.87 -14.06 13.58
C GLY A 53 -22.28 -15.40 14.04
N VAL A 54 -20.95 -15.46 14.15
CA VAL A 54 -20.23 -16.64 14.66
C VAL A 54 -19.26 -16.24 15.77
N THR A 55 -19.43 -16.77 16.98
CA THR A 55 -18.49 -16.61 18.10
C THR A 55 -17.71 -17.89 18.31
N ILE A 56 -16.38 -17.82 18.24
CA ILE A 56 -15.47 -18.97 18.32
C ILE A 56 -14.67 -18.86 19.61
N ASN A 57 -15.11 -19.58 20.65
CA ASN A 57 -14.36 -19.75 21.91
C ASN A 57 -13.46 -21.00 21.87
N GLY A 58 -13.86 -22.01 21.09
CA GLY A 58 -13.08 -23.21 20.79
C GLY A 58 -12.30 -23.06 19.48
N LYS A 59 -12.46 -24.01 18.57
CA LYS A 59 -11.86 -24.00 17.23
C LYS A 59 -12.93 -24.23 16.16
N LEU A 60 -12.92 -23.40 15.13
CA LEU A 60 -13.59 -23.66 13.86
C LEU A 60 -12.54 -23.90 12.79
N ARG A 61 -12.62 -25.03 12.09
CA ARG A 61 -11.73 -25.30 10.96
C ARG A 61 -12.48 -25.73 9.72
N PHE A 62 -12.04 -25.27 8.55
CA PHE A 62 -12.63 -25.70 7.28
C PHE A 62 -12.14 -27.10 6.91
N SER A 63 -13.04 -27.97 6.42
CA SER A 63 -12.64 -29.23 5.79
C SER A 63 -11.95 -28.94 4.46
N ASP A 64 -10.84 -29.63 4.20
CA ASP A 64 -10.07 -29.53 2.95
C ASP A 64 -10.47 -30.61 1.92
N ASP A 65 -11.67 -31.20 2.06
CA ASP A 65 -12.15 -32.26 1.17
C ASP A 65 -12.98 -31.72 -0.02
N LYS A 66 -13.50 -30.50 0.08
CA LYS A 66 -14.34 -29.85 -0.94
C LYS A 66 -14.35 -28.34 -0.78
N ASP A 67 -14.94 -27.67 -1.77
CA ASP A 67 -15.09 -26.22 -1.75
C ASP A 67 -16.22 -25.83 -0.78
N LEU A 68 -16.00 -24.79 0.03
CA LEU A 68 -16.86 -24.41 1.14
C LEU A 68 -17.05 -22.89 1.23
N GLU A 69 -18.22 -22.48 1.71
CA GLU A 69 -18.54 -21.08 1.97
C GLU A 69 -19.17 -20.91 3.36
N LEU A 70 -18.69 -19.90 4.09
CA LEU A 70 -19.26 -19.40 5.34
C LEU A 70 -19.79 -17.99 5.09
N SER A 71 -21.10 -17.82 5.15
CA SER A 71 -21.75 -16.50 5.04
C SER A 71 -22.29 -16.06 6.40
N THR A 72 -21.89 -14.88 6.88
CA THR A 72 -22.23 -14.41 8.23
C THR A 72 -22.10 -12.89 8.35
N GLU A 73 -22.86 -12.26 9.25
CA GLU A 73 -22.71 -10.82 9.56
C GLU A 73 -21.32 -10.50 10.14
N TRP A 74 -20.81 -11.36 11.02
CA TRP A 74 -19.50 -11.18 11.65
C TRP A 74 -18.93 -12.49 12.21
N ILE A 75 -17.63 -12.49 12.53
CA ILE A 75 -16.94 -13.57 13.23
C ILE A 75 -16.14 -12.99 14.41
N MET A 76 -16.45 -13.43 15.63
CA MET A 76 -15.69 -13.11 16.84
C MET A 76 -14.79 -14.29 17.21
N VAL A 77 -13.48 -14.06 17.27
CA VAL A 77 -12.47 -15.10 17.51
C VAL A 77 -11.80 -14.89 18.87
N HIS A 78 -12.19 -15.72 19.84
CA HIS A 78 -11.52 -15.85 21.14
C HIS A 78 -10.61 -17.09 21.20
N GLY A 79 -10.96 -18.13 20.46
CA GLY A 79 -10.18 -19.35 20.28
C GLY A 79 -9.44 -19.34 18.95
N GLU A 80 -9.79 -20.22 18.01
CA GLU A 80 -9.08 -20.35 16.73
C GLU A 80 -10.03 -20.48 15.52
N LEU A 81 -9.82 -19.65 14.50
CA LEU A 81 -10.36 -19.86 13.15
C LEU A 81 -9.23 -20.36 12.24
N GLU A 82 -9.40 -21.54 11.65
CA GLU A 82 -8.38 -22.20 10.81
C GLU A 82 -8.92 -22.52 9.40
N ILE A 83 -8.24 -22.02 8.37
CA ILE A 83 -8.37 -22.44 6.98
C ILE A 83 -6.97 -22.79 6.48
N GLY A 84 -6.58 -24.04 6.67
CA GLY A 84 -5.21 -24.47 6.47
C GLY A 84 -4.27 -24.03 7.59
N THR A 85 -3.04 -24.52 7.52
CA THR A 85 -1.94 -24.14 8.43
C THR A 85 -0.67 -23.95 7.61
N GLU A 86 0.33 -23.25 8.12
CA GLU A 86 1.62 -23.08 7.41
C GLU A 86 2.23 -24.43 6.97
N ALA A 87 2.13 -25.46 7.80
CA ALA A 87 2.63 -26.79 7.47
C ALA A 87 1.73 -27.59 6.49
N ARG A 88 0.45 -27.22 6.38
CA ARG A 88 -0.56 -27.88 5.52
C ARG A 88 -1.51 -26.81 4.99
N PRO A 89 -1.11 -26.06 3.94
CA PRO A 89 -1.98 -25.06 3.35
C PRO A 89 -3.24 -25.69 2.78
N HIS A 90 -4.35 -24.96 2.82
CA HIS A 90 -5.64 -25.37 2.28
C HIS A 90 -5.55 -25.50 0.77
N THR A 91 -6.11 -26.57 0.21
CA THR A 91 -5.99 -26.90 -1.21
C THR A 91 -7.29 -26.71 -1.99
N ARG A 92 -8.43 -26.70 -1.30
CA ARG A 92 -9.75 -26.42 -1.86
C ARG A 92 -10.07 -24.93 -1.84
N ASN A 93 -11.20 -24.56 -2.44
CA ASN A 93 -11.69 -23.19 -2.35
C ASN A 93 -12.45 -22.98 -1.03
N ALA A 94 -12.08 -21.97 -0.27
CA ALA A 94 -12.75 -21.59 0.97
C ALA A 94 -13.10 -20.10 0.93
N THR A 95 -14.39 -19.79 1.00
CA THR A 95 -14.89 -18.42 0.98
C THR A 95 -15.53 -18.05 2.31
N ILE A 96 -15.17 -16.89 2.85
CA ILE A 96 -15.92 -16.20 3.90
C ILE A 96 -16.59 -14.98 3.28
N THR A 97 -17.91 -14.94 3.29
CA THR A 97 -18.70 -13.79 2.82
C THR A 97 -19.30 -13.06 4.03
N LEU A 98 -18.84 -11.84 4.28
CA LEU A 98 -19.31 -10.95 5.33
C LEU A 98 -20.50 -10.13 4.80
N VAL A 99 -21.69 -10.53 5.24
CA VAL A 99 -22.96 -9.85 4.92
C VAL A 99 -23.23 -8.71 5.89
N ASP A 100 -24.20 -7.87 5.54
CA ASP A 100 -24.55 -6.67 6.29
C ASP A 100 -26.08 -6.49 6.25
N ASN A 101 -26.82 -7.52 6.67
CA ASN A 101 -28.27 -7.46 6.78
C ASN A 101 -28.72 -6.74 8.06
N VAL A 102 -27.86 -6.66 9.08
CA VAL A 102 -28.10 -5.92 10.32
C VAL A 102 -27.12 -4.76 10.40
N LYS A 103 -27.60 -3.56 10.02
CA LYS A 103 -26.77 -2.36 9.95
C LYS A 103 -26.40 -1.83 11.34
N ASP A 104 -25.24 -1.21 11.42
CA ASP A 104 -24.74 -0.46 12.58
C ASP A 104 -24.56 -1.33 13.83
N GLU A 105 -24.29 -2.63 13.64
CA GLU A 105 -23.97 -3.51 14.76
C GLU A 105 -22.61 -3.15 15.36
N GLN A 106 -22.45 -3.40 16.66
CA GLN A 106 -21.20 -3.12 17.36
C GLN A 106 -20.78 -4.30 18.21
N LEU A 107 -19.73 -4.98 17.78
CA LEU A 107 -19.20 -6.15 18.45
C LEU A 107 -18.01 -5.71 19.30
N MET A 108 -18.27 -5.44 20.59
CA MET A 108 -17.29 -4.95 21.56
C MET A 108 -16.55 -3.66 21.12
N GLY A 109 -17.23 -2.78 20.37
CA GLY A 109 -16.66 -1.54 19.84
C GLY A 109 -15.77 -1.72 18.60
N MET A 110 -15.65 -2.94 18.09
CA MET A 110 -14.88 -3.26 16.88
C MET A 110 -15.71 -3.19 15.59
N GLY A 111 -16.96 -2.73 15.64
CA GLY A 111 -17.85 -2.65 14.47
C GLY A 111 -18.50 -3.99 14.15
N ASP A 112 -19.05 -4.07 12.95
CA ASP A 112 -19.67 -5.22 12.33
C ASP A 112 -18.98 -5.57 11.00
N ARG A 113 -19.52 -6.55 10.26
CA ARG A 113 -19.00 -6.96 8.96
C ARG A 113 -17.51 -7.31 9.01
N GLY A 114 -17.09 -8.09 10.01
CA GLY A 114 -15.67 -8.32 10.24
C GLY A 114 -15.30 -9.64 10.89
N ILE A 115 -14.01 -9.97 10.79
CA ILE A 115 -13.35 -11.00 11.60
C ILE A 115 -12.56 -10.29 12.70
N MET A 116 -13.05 -10.39 13.91
CA MET A 116 -12.52 -9.66 15.07
C MET A 116 -11.88 -10.65 16.03
N LEU A 117 -10.57 -10.53 16.25
CA LEU A 117 -9.84 -11.36 17.20
C LEU A 117 -9.73 -10.61 18.52
N SER A 118 -10.13 -11.27 19.60
CA SER A 118 -10.00 -10.80 20.97
C SER A 118 -9.33 -11.90 21.80
N GLY A 119 -7.99 -11.92 21.73
CA GLY A 119 -7.13 -12.94 22.33
C GLY A 119 -7.05 -14.26 21.55
N GLY A 120 -7.79 -14.37 20.45
CA GLY A 120 -7.82 -15.55 19.59
C GLY A 120 -6.69 -15.61 18.55
N THR A 121 -6.72 -16.68 17.76
CA THR A 121 -5.79 -16.93 16.65
C THR A 121 -6.54 -17.08 15.33
N LEU A 122 -6.07 -16.38 14.30
CA LEU A 122 -6.50 -16.56 12.91
C LEU A 122 -5.37 -17.23 12.12
N ASN A 123 -5.64 -18.42 11.59
CA ASN A 123 -4.75 -19.16 10.69
C ASN A 123 -5.42 -19.29 9.32
N LEU A 124 -4.92 -18.56 8.33
CA LEU A 124 -5.36 -18.66 6.94
C LEU A 124 -4.14 -18.93 6.07
N HIS A 125 -4.04 -20.12 5.48
CA HIS A 125 -2.88 -20.53 4.66
C HIS A 125 -3.36 -21.17 3.36
N GLY A 126 -3.31 -20.41 2.27
CA GLY A 126 -3.68 -20.82 0.91
C GLY A 126 -2.52 -21.41 0.11
N ASN A 127 -2.79 -21.74 -1.15
CA ASN A 127 -1.91 -22.56 -1.99
C ASN A 127 -1.07 -21.76 -3.02
N ARG A 128 -0.96 -20.44 -2.86
CA ARG A 128 -0.23 -19.56 -3.79
C ARG A 128 0.89 -18.82 -3.09
N THR A 129 2.07 -18.83 -3.71
CA THR A 129 3.27 -18.11 -3.28
C THR A 129 3.86 -17.23 -4.39
N ASN A 130 3.64 -17.57 -5.67
CA ASN A 130 4.03 -16.71 -6.79
C ASN A 130 2.98 -15.59 -7.01
N ALA A 131 3.06 -14.53 -6.19
CA ALA A 131 2.05 -13.48 -6.16
C ALA A 131 2.13 -12.48 -7.33
N TRP A 132 3.32 -12.19 -7.86
CA TRP A 132 3.48 -11.25 -8.96
C TRP A 132 4.83 -11.42 -9.69
N THR A 133 4.89 -10.91 -10.91
CA THR A 133 6.06 -10.96 -11.81
C THR A 133 6.15 -9.63 -12.58
N LYS A 134 7.11 -9.52 -13.50
CA LYS A 134 7.15 -8.43 -14.50
C LYS A 134 6.92 -8.99 -15.90
N LEU A 135 6.53 -8.12 -16.82
CA LEU A 135 6.57 -8.38 -18.26
C LEU A 135 8.00 -8.76 -18.69
N ALA A 136 8.11 -9.67 -19.65
CA ALA A 136 9.37 -10.06 -20.29
C ALA A 136 9.60 -9.34 -21.63
N GLN A 137 8.55 -8.73 -22.18
CA GLN A 137 8.57 -7.88 -23.37
C GLN A 137 7.38 -6.93 -23.33
N THR A 138 7.48 -5.79 -24.03
CA THR A 138 6.41 -4.79 -24.12
C THR A 138 5.12 -5.42 -24.65
N ALA A 139 4.02 -5.24 -23.91
CA ALA A 139 2.68 -5.63 -24.32
C ALA A 139 2.00 -4.42 -24.98
N ALA A 140 1.69 -4.53 -26.27
CA ALA A 140 1.06 -3.44 -27.02
C ALA A 140 -0.43 -3.30 -26.68
N ALA A 141 -0.97 -2.09 -26.76
CA ALA A 141 -2.41 -1.87 -26.78
C ALA A 141 -3.07 -2.74 -27.88
N GLY A 142 -4.18 -3.39 -27.54
CA GLY A 142 -4.88 -4.35 -28.40
C GLY A 142 -4.27 -5.76 -28.42
N ALA A 143 -3.19 -6.03 -27.68
CA ALA A 143 -2.68 -7.39 -27.54
C ALA A 143 -3.59 -8.22 -26.61
N ASP A 144 -3.88 -9.47 -27.00
CA ASP A 144 -4.59 -10.47 -26.21
C ASP A 144 -3.64 -11.53 -25.63
N THR A 145 -2.34 -11.33 -25.80
CA THR A 145 -1.28 -12.20 -25.28
C THR A 145 -0.18 -11.36 -24.67
N ILE A 146 0.34 -11.82 -23.53
CA ILE A 146 1.48 -11.20 -22.84
C ILE A 146 2.52 -12.27 -22.51
N THR A 147 3.77 -11.85 -22.35
CA THR A 147 4.83 -12.75 -21.86
C THR A 147 5.44 -12.13 -20.62
N VAL A 148 5.54 -12.91 -19.55
CA VAL A 148 6.07 -12.50 -18.25
C VAL A 148 7.34 -13.27 -17.91
N LEU A 149 8.03 -12.87 -16.84
CA LEU A 149 9.25 -13.55 -16.40
C LEU A 149 8.98 -14.91 -15.75
N ASP A 150 7.88 -15.04 -15.02
CA ASP A 150 7.49 -16.28 -14.33
C ASP A 150 5.96 -16.41 -14.24
N THR A 151 5.45 -17.59 -14.54
CA THR A 151 4.02 -17.95 -14.39
C THR A 151 3.85 -19.17 -13.48
N ALA A 152 4.85 -19.52 -12.68
CA ALA A 152 4.77 -20.64 -11.74
C ALA A 152 3.51 -20.52 -10.88
N GLU A 153 2.84 -21.64 -10.64
CA GLU A 153 1.58 -21.75 -9.88
C GLU A 153 0.33 -21.10 -10.51
N TRP A 154 0.45 -20.19 -11.48
CA TRP A 154 -0.69 -19.54 -12.12
C TRP A 154 -1.50 -20.54 -12.95
N GLN A 155 -2.81 -20.32 -13.06
CA GLN A 155 -3.77 -21.22 -13.68
C GLN A 155 -4.69 -20.50 -14.65
N VAL A 156 -5.23 -21.26 -15.61
CA VAL A 156 -6.31 -20.77 -16.47
C VAL A 156 -7.53 -20.47 -15.59
N GLY A 157 -8.11 -19.29 -15.78
CA GLY A 157 -9.20 -18.75 -14.99
C GLY A 157 -8.76 -17.77 -13.90
N ASP A 158 -7.47 -17.73 -13.55
CA ASP A 158 -6.97 -16.72 -12.60
C ASP A 158 -7.13 -15.30 -13.18
N GLU A 159 -7.52 -14.37 -12.32
CA GLU A 159 -7.52 -12.93 -12.60
C GLU A 159 -6.15 -12.34 -12.25
N ILE A 160 -5.62 -11.55 -13.18
CA ILE A 160 -4.38 -10.79 -13.04
C ILE A 160 -4.65 -9.30 -13.22
N VAL A 161 -3.75 -8.48 -12.70
CA VAL A 161 -3.68 -7.04 -12.95
C VAL A 161 -2.34 -6.68 -13.59
N LEU A 162 -2.37 -5.86 -14.64
CA LEU A 162 -1.19 -5.22 -15.20
C LEU A 162 -1.09 -3.81 -14.63
N ALA A 163 0.06 -3.46 -14.07
CA ALA A 163 0.34 -2.11 -13.59
C ALA A 163 0.43 -1.11 -14.75
N SER A 164 0.07 0.15 -14.50
CA SER A 164 0.38 1.23 -15.45
C SER A 164 1.89 1.34 -15.65
N THR A 165 2.32 1.61 -16.87
CA THR A 165 3.72 1.94 -17.20
C THR A 165 3.84 3.37 -17.73
N ASP A 166 2.87 4.23 -17.44
CA ASP A 166 2.84 5.63 -17.83
C ASP A 166 2.43 6.53 -16.67
N TYR A 167 2.35 7.85 -16.88
CA TYR A 167 2.04 8.82 -15.82
C TYR A 167 0.64 8.71 -15.20
N ASP A 168 -0.30 8.07 -15.90
CA ASP A 168 -1.66 7.89 -15.38
C ASP A 168 -1.76 6.53 -14.68
N PRO A 169 -1.94 6.49 -13.34
CA PRO A 169 -2.13 5.23 -12.62
C PRO A 169 -3.40 4.49 -13.07
N ARG A 170 -4.34 5.16 -13.75
CA ARG A 170 -5.63 4.60 -14.18
C ARG A 170 -5.55 3.78 -15.46
N GLN A 171 -4.35 3.63 -16.01
CA GLN A 171 -4.04 2.71 -17.10
C GLN A 171 -3.70 1.30 -16.61
N ALA A 172 -3.77 1.05 -15.30
CA ALA A 172 -3.74 -0.32 -14.78
C ALA A 172 -5.05 -1.04 -15.15
N GLU A 173 -4.97 -2.33 -15.50
CA GLU A 173 -6.16 -3.07 -15.96
C GLU A 173 -6.09 -4.56 -15.61
N THR A 174 -7.27 -5.17 -15.38
CA THR A 174 -7.39 -6.60 -15.03
C THR A 174 -7.78 -7.46 -16.21
N ARG A 175 -7.36 -8.72 -16.19
CA ARG A 175 -7.63 -9.72 -17.24
C ARG A 175 -7.75 -11.10 -16.62
N HIS A 176 -8.54 -11.97 -17.25
CA HIS A 176 -8.53 -13.39 -16.92
C HIS A 176 -7.61 -14.16 -17.86
N ILE A 177 -6.87 -15.12 -17.31
CA ILE A 177 -6.01 -16.00 -18.09
C ILE A 177 -6.88 -17.07 -18.77
N THR A 178 -6.87 -17.13 -20.10
CA THR A 178 -7.59 -18.16 -20.88
C THR A 178 -6.71 -19.31 -21.34
N ALA A 179 -5.40 -19.10 -21.45
CA ALA A 179 -4.41 -20.15 -21.72
C ALA A 179 -3.02 -19.78 -21.19
N ILE A 180 -2.22 -20.79 -20.85
CA ILE A 180 -0.82 -20.65 -20.43
C ILE A 180 0.06 -21.57 -21.29
N SER A 181 1.11 -21.01 -21.88
CA SER A 181 2.11 -21.75 -22.66
C SER A 181 3.52 -21.27 -22.31
N GLY A 182 4.20 -21.99 -21.42
CA GLY A 182 5.43 -21.47 -20.80
C GLY A 182 5.10 -20.20 -20.02
N ASN A 183 5.87 -19.13 -20.22
CA ASN A 183 5.59 -17.84 -19.57
C ASN A 183 4.72 -16.89 -20.43
N THR A 184 4.06 -17.42 -21.45
CA THR A 184 3.11 -16.66 -22.28
C THR A 184 1.69 -16.94 -21.81
N LEU A 185 0.95 -15.87 -21.55
CA LEU A 185 -0.44 -15.89 -21.12
C LEU A 185 -1.32 -15.40 -22.28
N THR A 186 -2.43 -16.10 -22.52
CA THR A 186 -3.53 -15.59 -23.36
C THR A 186 -4.61 -15.01 -22.45
N LEU A 187 -5.10 -13.83 -22.81
CA LEU A 187 -6.06 -13.05 -22.05
C LEU A 187 -7.48 -13.27 -22.58
N ASP A 188 -8.48 -13.01 -21.77
CA ASP A 188 -9.90 -13.07 -22.14
C ASP A 188 -10.34 -11.90 -23.03
N GLN A 189 -9.68 -10.76 -22.89
CA GLN A 189 -9.91 -9.56 -23.70
C GLN A 189 -8.59 -8.84 -24.03
N PRO A 190 -8.49 -8.17 -25.20
CA PRO A 190 -7.30 -7.39 -25.57
C PRO A 190 -7.03 -6.26 -24.56
N LEU A 191 -5.75 -5.93 -24.33
CA LEU A 191 -5.31 -4.80 -23.52
C LEU A 191 -5.80 -3.46 -24.10
N GLU A 192 -6.20 -2.53 -23.25
CA GLU A 192 -6.56 -1.18 -23.67
C GLU A 192 -5.32 -0.29 -23.84
N TYR A 193 -4.32 -0.52 -22.99
CA TYR A 193 -3.10 0.28 -22.93
C TYR A 193 -1.86 -0.53 -23.34
N MET A 194 -0.83 0.19 -23.77
CA MET A 194 0.51 -0.38 -23.85
C MET A 194 1.10 -0.46 -22.44
N HIS A 195 1.65 -1.62 -22.10
CA HIS A 195 2.43 -1.84 -20.89
C HIS A 195 3.87 -2.14 -21.28
N PHE A 196 4.78 -1.24 -20.89
CA PHE A 196 6.19 -1.31 -21.25
C PHE A 196 6.86 -2.50 -20.57
N GLY A 197 7.69 -3.22 -21.32
CA GLY A 197 8.21 -4.52 -20.88
C GLY A 197 9.69 -4.69 -21.18
N GLU A 198 10.47 -3.62 -21.12
CA GLU A 198 11.92 -3.64 -21.38
C GLU A 198 12.73 -2.91 -20.31
N ILE A 199 14.01 -3.30 -20.17
CA ILE A 199 15.00 -2.51 -19.46
C ILE A 199 15.59 -1.52 -20.47
N THR A 200 15.45 -0.22 -20.21
CA THR A 200 15.80 0.85 -21.14
C THR A 200 16.78 1.81 -20.48
N PHE A 201 17.87 2.16 -21.19
CA PHE A 201 18.97 2.98 -20.65
C PHE A 201 19.58 2.47 -19.32
N GLY A 202 19.34 1.21 -18.93
CA GLY A 202 19.78 0.66 -17.63
C GLY A 202 18.76 0.80 -16.50
N VAL A 203 17.61 1.42 -16.76
CA VAL A 203 16.44 1.48 -15.86
C VAL A 203 15.47 0.34 -16.21
N ASP A 204 15.03 -0.40 -15.19
CA ASP A 204 14.05 -1.48 -15.37
C ASP A 204 12.64 -0.92 -15.27
N GLU A 205 12.04 -0.63 -16.42
CA GLU A 205 10.68 -0.10 -16.56
C GLU A 205 9.67 -1.18 -16.98
N ARG A 206 10.01 -2.46 -16.78
CA ARG A 206 9.10 -3.57 -17.07
C ARG A 206 7.92 -3.51 -16.11
N GLY A 207 6.71 -3.35 -16.67
CA GLY A 207 5.48 -3.33 -15.91
C GLY A 207 5.24 -4.61 -15.13
N GLU A 208 4.82 -4.44 -13.88
CA GLU A 208 4.45 -5.52 -12.98
C GLU A 208 3.11 -6.14 -13.39
N VAL A 209 3.02 -7.46 -13.21
CA VAL A 209 1.79 -8.24 -13.40
C VAL A 209 1.51 -8.99 -12.10
N GLY A 210 0.44 -8.62 -11.41
CA GLY A 210 0.02 -9.21 -10.13
C GLY A 210 -1.07 -10.24 -10.29
N LEU A 211 -0.99 -11.35 -9.57
CA LEU A 211 -2.04 -12.36 -9.47
C LEU A 211 -3.03 -11.94 -8.38
N LEU A 212 -4.31 -11.77 -8.71
CA LEU A 212 -5.37 -11.41 -7.75
C LEU A 212 -6.04 -12.65 -7.15
N THR A 213 -6.28 -13.69 -7.94
CA THR A 213 -7.01 -14.89 -7.49
C THR A 213 -6.25 -15.69 -6.43
N ARG A 214 -6.93 -16.07 -5.34
CA ARG A 214 -6.48 -17.07 -4.36
C ARG A 214 -7.57 -18.09 -4.04
N ASN A 215 -7.19 -19.25 -3.50
CA ASN A 215 -8.15 -20.29 -3.15
C ASN A 215 -8.89 -20.01 -1.83
N ILE A 216 -8.27 -19.26 -0.91
CA ILE A 216 -8.96 -18.73 0.27
C ILE A 216 -9.37 -17.30 -0.02
N LYS A 217 -10.66 -17.00 0.09
CA LYS A 217 -11.23 -15.67 -0.15
C LYS A 217 -12.00 -15.18 1.06
N VAL A 218 -11.71 -13.97 1.51
CA VAL A 218 -12.56 -13.24 2.47
C VAL A 218 -13.07 -11.99 1.77
N GLN A 219 -14.38 -11.81 1.77
CA GLN A 219 -15.01 -10.73 1.03
C GLN A 219 -16.23 -10.18 1.75
N ALA A 220 -16.56 -8.92 1.46
CA ALA A 220 -17.91 -8.43 1.72
C ALA A 220 -18.89 -8.90 0.64
N SER A 221 -20.19 -9.02 0.98
CA SER A 221 -21.25 -9.15 -0.02
C SER A 221 -21.28 -7.97 -1.02
N GLU A 222 -21.89 -8.18 -2.19
CA GLU A 222 -21.79 -7.26 -3.34
C GLU A 222 -22.33 -5.85 -3.08
N ASP A 223 -23.24 -5.68 -2.12
CA ASP A 223 -23.77 -4.37 -1.72
C ASP A 223 -22.67 -3.37 -1.32
N ALA A 224 -21.51 -3.86 -0.89
CA ALA A 224 -20.36 -3.04 -0.54
C ALA A 224 -19.82 -2.20 -1.71
N LEU A 225 -20.05 -2.61 -2.96
CA LEU A 225 -19.67 -1.82 -4.15
C LEU A 225 -20.45 -0.51 -4.27
N GLU A 226 -21.66 -0.47 -3.71
CA GLU A 226 -22.52 0.72 -3.73
C GLU A 226 -22.37 1.52 -2.43
N SER A 227 -22.28 0.83 -1.29
CA SER A 227 -22.20 1.48 0.03
C SER A 227 -20.79 1.92 0.42
N TYR A 228 -19.75 1.36 -0.22
CA TYR A 228 -18.34 1.46 0.19
C TYR A 228 -18.07 1.00 1.63
N PHE A 229 -18.99 0.21 2.19
CA PHE A 229 -18.91 -0.36 3.53
C PHE A 229 -18.48 -1.83 3.42
N GLY A 230 -17.17 -2.06 3.29
CA GLY A 230 -16.62 -3.39 3.09
C GLY A 230 -16.43 -4.20 4.37
N GLY A 231 -15.86 -5.40 4.23
CA GLY A 231 -15.50 -6.24 5.36
C GLY A 231 -14.19 -5.80 6.02
N HIS A 232 -13.93 -6.18 7.27
CA HIS A 232 -12.65 -5.86 7.91
C HIS A 232 -12.09 -7.02 8.76
N ILE A 233 -10.78 -6.99 9.04
CA ILE A 233 -10.13 -7.94 9.96
C ILE A 233 -9.33 -7.14 10.98
N MET A 234 -9.58 -7.38 12.27
CA MET A 234 -8.92 -6.68 13.36
C MET A 234 -8.37 -7.66 14.40
N ALA A 235 -7.06 -7.58 14.64
CA ALA A 235 -6.36 -8.33 15.68
C ALA A 235 -6.06 -7.42 16.87
N MET A 236 -6.86 -7.52 17.93
CA MET A 236 -6.64 -6.77 19.18
C MET A 236 -5.44 -7.32 19.95
N VAL A 237 -5.00 -6.58 20.98
CA VAL A 237 -3.99 -7.00 21.96
C VAL A 237 -4.13 -8.48 22.34
N THR A 238 -3.01 -9.19 22.44
CA THR A 238 -2.88 -10.65 22.70
C THR A 238 -3.34 -11.59 21.60
N SER A 239 -3.94 -11.10 20.51
CA SER A 239 -4.35 -11.92 19.37
C SER A 239 -3.16 -12.30 18.48
N ARG A 240 -3.35 -13.35 17.68
CA ARG A 240 -2.36 -13.85 16.72
C ARG A 240 -2.97 -14.00 15.34
N MET A 241 -2.34 -13.45 14.32
CA MET A 241 -2.82 -13.48 12.94
C MET A 241 -1.72 -13.94 12.00
N TYR A 242 -2.00 -15.01 11.27
CA TYR A 242 -1.11 -15.63 10.28
C TYR A 242 -1.90 -15.80 8.99
N VAL A 243 -1.58 -14.97 8.00
CA VAL A 243 -2.30 -14.91 6.72
C VAL A 243 -1.31 -15.16 5.59
N GLU A 244 -1.56 -16.18 4.79
CA GLU A 244 -0.72 -16.50 3.63
C GLU A 244 -1.57 -16.95 2.45
N GLY A 245 -1.35 -16.37 1.27
CA GLY A 245 -2.03 -16.81 0.04
C GLY A 245 -3.55 -16.64 0.09
N VAL A 246 -4.03 -15.53 0.67
CA VAL A 246 -5.46 -15.19 0.82
C VAL A 246 -5.85 -14.02 -0.07
N GLU A 247 -7.03 -14.07 -0.67
CA GLU A 247 -7.65 -12.98 -1.42
C GLU A 247 -8.64 -12.23 -0.52
N LEU A 248 -8.48 -10.91 -0.43
CA LEU A 248 -9.30 -9.99 0.33
C LEU A 248 -9.96 -9.03 -0.66
N GLN A 249 -11.28 -9.16 -0.87
CA GLN A 249 -12.02 -8.39 -1.88
C GLN A 249 -13.19 -7.60 -1.27
N ARG A 250 -13.41 -6.35 -1.70
CA ARG A 250 -14.46 -5.47 -1.14
C ARG A 250 -14.31 -5.31 0.38
N MET A 251 -13.08 -5.12 0.81
CA MET A 251 -12.72 -4.96 2.22
C MET A 251 -12.45 -3.48 2.56
N GLY A 252 -12.33 -3.16 3.84
CA GLY A 252 -12.23 -1.80 4.35
C GLY A 252 -13.59 -1.08 4.34
N GLN A 253 -13.88 -0.30 5.38
CA GLN A 253 -15.09 0.51 5.45
C GLN A 253 -14.72 1.98 5.24
N HIS A 254 -15.20 2.56 4.13
CA HIS A 254 -14.91 3.94 3.79
C HIS A 254 -15.43 4.88 4.90
N MET A 255 -14.61 5.87 5.27
CA MET A 255 -14.95 6.85 6.31
C MET A 255 -15.19 6.28 7.71
N GLU A 256 -14.78 5.04 7.98
CA GLU A 256 -14.79 4.45 9.32
C GLU A 256 -13.36 4.10 9.78
N LEU A 257 -12.94 4.69 10.91
CA LEU A 257 -11.59 4.49 11.44
C LEU A 257 -11.40 3.03 11.91
N ALA A 258 -10.19 2.51 11.77
CA ALA A 258 -9.78 1.17 12.23
C ALA A 258 -10.43 -0.02 11.48
N ARG A 259 -11.28 0.22 10.48
CA ARG A 259 -11.97 -0.82 9.69
C ARG A 259 -11.26 -1.05 8.36
N TYR A 260 -10.22 -1.87 8.41
CA TYR A 260 -9.32 -2.13 7.28
C TYR A 260 -9.32 -3.63 6.90
N PRO A 261 -8.89 -3.99 5.68
CA PRO A 261 -8.76 -5.39 5.28
C PRO A 261 -7.92 -6.22 6.25
N ILE A 262 -6.83 -5.65 6.75
CA ILE A 262 -5.95 -6.22 7.77
C ILE A 262 -5.53 -5.13 8.75
N HIS A 263 -5.75 -5.35 10.05
CA HIS A 263 -5.38 -4.40 11.10
C HIS A 263 -4.84 -5.12 12.34
N TRP A 264 -3.56 -4.94 12.65
CA TRP A 264 -3.03 -5.24 13.98
C TRP A 264 -3.17 -4.01 14.87
N HIS A 265 -3.93 -4.15 15.96
CA HIS A 265 -4.25 -3.04 16.86
C HIS A 265 -3.60 -3.26 18.23
N LEU A 266 -2.49 -2.54 18.45
CA LEU A 266 -1.78 -2.45 19.73
C LEU A 266 -1.24 -3.80 20.23
N VAL A 267 -0.74 -4.64 19.33
CA VAL A 267 -0.19 -5.97 19.69
C VAL A 267 1.23 -5.86 20.28
N GLY A 268 1.90 -4.72 20.11
CA GLY A 268 3.24 -4.46 20.62
C GLY A 268 4.26 -5.46 20.08
N ASP A 269 5.21 -5.88 20.92
CA ASP A 269 6.26 -6.85 20.55
C ASP A 269 5.73 -8.27 20.28
N SER A 270 4.47 -8.56 20.64
CA SER A 270 3.84 -9.84 20.29
C SER A 270 3.53 -9.96 18.80
N GLY A 271 3.78 -8.92 18.00
CA GLY A 271 3.79 -9.01 16.54
C GLY A 271 4.90 -9.91 16.01
N GLN A 272 5.95 -10.18 16.79
CA GLN A 272 7.03 -11.06 16.35
C GLN A 272 6.52 -12.46 15.94
N GLY A 273 6.82 -12.81 14.69
CA GLY A 273 6.43 -14.09 14.08
C GLY A 273 5.05 -14.09 13.44
N GLN A 274 4.25 -13.03 13.59
CA GLN A 274 3.00 -12.82 12.86
C GLN A 274 3.25 -12.23 11.48
N TYR A 275 2.36 -12.51 10.52
CA TYR A 275 2.60 -12.12 9.14
C TYR A 275 1.34 -12.05 8.28
N ILE A 276 1.46 -11.27 7.20
CA ILE A 276 0.67 -11.42 5.99
C ILE A 276 1.62 -11.61 4.80
N ARG A 277 1.46 -12.73 4.08
CA ARG A 277 2.32 -13.10 2.95
C ARG A 277 1.52 -13.50 1.72
N ASN A 278 2.05 -13.23 0.52
CA ASN A 278 1.50 -13.76 -0.74
C ASN A 278 0.01 -13.44 -0.98
N ALA A 279 -0.56 -12.49 -0.24
CA ALA A 279 -1.98 -12.18 -0.29
C ALA A 279 -2.31 -11.27 -1.49
N ALA A 280 -3.58 -11.25 -1.86
CA ALA A 280 -4.14 -10.26 -2.79
C ALA A 280 -5.17 -9.42 -2.05
N ILE A 281 -5.06 -8.10 -2.10
CA ILE A 281 -6.02 -7.17 -1.48
C ILE A 281 -6.51 -6.20 -2.55
N HIS A 282 -7.75 -6.31 -2.98
CA HIS A 282 -8.24 -5.47 -4.06
C HIS A 282 -9.69 -5.03 -3.94
N ASP A 283 -9.97 -3.93 -4.64
CA ASP A 283 -11.25 -3.22 -4.56
C ASP A 283 -11.57 -2.88 -3.10
N SER A 284 -10.57 -2.36 -2.39
CA SER A 284 -10.70 -1.99 -0.98
C SER A 284 -11.11 -0.53 -0.82
N PHE A 285 -12.07 -0.28 0.07
CA PHE A 285 -12.63 1.04 0.31
C PHE A 285 -11.93 1.82 1.44
N ASN A 286 -10.99 1.19 2.15
CA ASN A 286 -10.20 1.84 3.18
C ASN A 286 -8.93 1.03 3.53
N ARG A 287 -7.78 1.51 3.04
CA ARG A 287 -6.41 1.01 3.25
C ARG A 287 -6.18 -0.41 2.74
N CYS A 288 -5.03 -0.97 3.06
CA CYS A 288 -4.69 -2.37 2.80
C CYS A 288 -4.30 -3.06 4.11
N VAL A 289 -3.05 -2.85 4.54
CA VAL A 289 -2.46 -3.46 5.72
C VAL A 289 -2.10 -2.35 6.71
N THR A 290 -2.75 -2.36 7.86
CA THR A 290 -2.52 -1.38 8.93
C THR A 290 -1.76 -1.99 10.09
N VAL A 291 -0.65 -1.34 10.45
CA VAL A 291 0.19 -1.63 11.60
C VAL A 291 0.04 -0.49 12.61
N HIS A 292 -0.66 -0.74 13.71
CA HIS A 292 -0.93 0.25 14.76
C HIS A 292 -0.38 -0.27 16.09
N GLY A 293 0.59 0.44 16.66
CA GLY A 293 1.21 0.09 17.94
C GLY A 293 1.75 -1.34 18.00
N THR A 294 2.28 -1.84 16.89
CA THR A 294 2.69 -3.24 16.72
C THR A 294 4.07 -3.31 16.08
N ASN A 295 4.92 -4.20 16.61
CA ASN A 295 6.32 -4.30 16.24
C ASN A 295 6.65 -5.68 15.64
N ASN A 296 7.73 -5.73 14.86
CA ASN A 296 8.35 -6.98 14.39
C ASN A 296 7.46 -7.88 13.50
N LEU A 297 6.49 -7.31 12.77
CA LEU A 297 5.68 -8.02 11.77
C LEU A 297 6.46 -8.30 10.48
N VAL A 298 6.02 -9.32 9.74
CA VAL A 298 6.43 -9.55 8.35
C VAL A 298 5.25 -9.32 7.41
N ILE A 299 5.36 -8.32 6.55
CA ILE A 299 4.42 -7.99 5.48
C ILE A 299 5.14 -8.24 4.15
N GLU A 300 4.87 -9.36 3.50
CA GLU A 300 5.72 -9.85 2.41
C GLU A 300 4.97 -10.30 1.16
N ASN A 301 5.45 -9.90 -0.02
CA ASN A 301 5.02 -10.43 -1.31
C ASN A 301 3.50 -10.33 -1.56
N ASN A 302 2.86 -9.30 -1.02
CA ASN A 302 1.44 -9.05 -1.22
C ASN A 302 1.19 -8.21 -2.47
N VAL A 303 0.08 -8.46 -3.16
CA VAL A 303 -0.40 -7.65 -4.29
C VAL A 303 -1.61 -6.85 -3.83
N THR A 304 -1.60 -5.54 -4.01
CA THR A 304 -2.77 -4.70 -3.78
C THR A 304 -3.18 -3.98 -5.04
N TYR A 305 -4.50 -3.83 -5.25
CA TYR A 305 -5.04 -3.19 -6.43
C TYR A 305 -6.32 -2.40 -6.14
N ASN A 306 -6.44 -1.18 -6.68
CA ASN A 306 -7.65 -0.36 -6.60
C ASN A 306 -8.09 -0.15 -5.13
N THR A 307 -7.21 0.46 -4.35
CA THR A 307 -7.39 0.63 -2.90
C THR A 307 -7.54 2.09 -2.54
N VAL A 308 -8.46 2.42 -1.63
CA VAL A 308 -8.74 3.80 -1.18
C VAL A 308 -8.01 4.09 0.12
N GLY A 309 -7.44 5.29 0.29
CA GLY A 309 -6.65 5.66 1.47
C GLY A 309 -5.25 5.04 1.46
N HIS A 310 -4.43 5.40 2.45
CA HIS A 310 -3.05 4.92 2.53
C HIS A 310 -3.02 3.39 2.57
N CYS A 311 -2.31 2.73 1.65
CA CYS A 311 -2.43 1.29 1.48
C CYS A 311 -1.68 0.49 2.56
N PHE A 312 -0.35 0.50 2.54
CA PHE A 312 0.47 -0.02 3.64
C PHE A 312 0.67 1.12 4.65
N PHE A 313 -0.01 1.03 5.79
CA PHE A 313 -0.20 2.16 6.69
C PHE A 313 0.33 1.88 8.11
N MET A 314 1.14 2.81 8.61
CA MET A 314 1.60 2.86 9.99
C MET A 314 0.96 4.04 10.71
N GLU A 315 0.38 3.82 11.89
CA GLU A 315 -0.55 4.79 12.50
C GLU A 315 0.17 5.87 13.30
N ASP A 316 0.84 5.49 14.39
CA ASP A 316 1.19 6.46 15.42
C ASP A 316 2.65 6.88 15.41
N GLY A 317 3.53 6.14 14.74
CA GLY A 317 4.97 6.39 14.72
C GLY A 317 5.72 5.73 15.87
N ILE A 318 5.06 4.87 16.65
CA ILE A 318 5.70 4.04 17.69
C ILE A 318 6.20 2.70 17.14
N GLU A 319 5.71 2.30 15.98
CA GLU A 319 5.87 0.97 15.41
C GLU A 319 7.29 0.78 14.88
N THR A 320 7.98 -0.28 15.31
CA THR A 320 9.39 -0.55 14.95
C THR A 320 9.64 -2.01 14.59
N GLY A 321 10.72 -2.26 13.86
CA GLY A 321 11.19 -3.61 13.52
C GLY A 321 10.31 -4.36 12.52
N ASN A 322 9.26 -3.73 11.98
CA ASN A 322 8.42 -4.35 10.96
C ASN A 322 9.18 -4.42 9.63
N ALA A 323 8.93 -5.49 8.87
CA ALA A 323 9.55 -5.73 7.58
C ALA A 323 8.50 -5.76 6.46
N PHE A 324 8.57 -4.78 5.57
CA PHE A 324 7.81 -4.70 4.32
C PHE A 324 8.73 -5.15 3.19
N VAL A 325 8.46 -6.32 2.63
CA VAL A 325 9.36 -6.97 1.67
C VAL A 325 8.61 -7.38 0.41
N ARG A 326 9.05 -6.94 -0.77
CA ARG A 326 8.52 -7.40 -2.06
C ARG A 326 7.00 -7.21 -2.26
N ASN A 327 6.40 -6.25 -1.57
CA ASN A 327 4.98 -5.94 -1.79
C ASN A 327 4.81 -5.12 -3.07
N LEU A 328 3.67 -5.30 -3.74
CA LEU A 328 3.29 -4.59 -4.96
C LEU A 328 1.98 -3.85 -4.69
N ALA A 329 2.01 -2.53 -4.74
CA ALA A 329 0.82 -1.69 -4.64
C ALA A 329 0.49 -1.06 -5.99
N ILE A 330 -0.70 -1.32 -6.52
CA ILE A 330 -1.17 -0.80 -7.81
C ILE A 330 -2.42 0.05 -7.59
N GLN A 331 -2.39 1.29 -8.10
CA GLN A 331 -3.54 2.19 -8.11
C GLN A 331 -4.11 2.47 -6.70
N THR A 332 -3.33 3.17 -5.87
CA THR A 332 -3.80 3.72 -4.59
C THR A 332 -4.54 5.04 -4.80
N LYS A 333 -5.76 5.18 -4.27
CA LYS A 333 -6.68 6.29 -4.51
C LYS A 333 -6.94 7.12 -3.26
N CYS A 334 -7.17 8.42 -3.36
CA CYS A 334 -7.62 9.20 -2.20
C CYS A 334 -9.05 8.81 -1.80
N HIS A 335 -9.92 8.68 -2.81
CA HIS A 335 -11.36 8.47 -2.63
C HIS A 335 -11.87 7.32 -3.50
N PRO A 336 -13.05 6.74 -3.18
CA PRO A 336 -13.69 5.75 -4.06
C PRO A 336 -14.06 6.35 -5.42
N THR A 337 -14.61 7.58 -5.43
CA THR A 337 -15.22 8.23 -6.60
C THR A 337 -14.91 9.72 -6.78
N LEU A 338 -14.37 10.39 -5.76
CA LEU A 338 -14.02 11.81 -5.83
C LEU A 338 -12.58 12.00 -6.34
N GLU A 339 -12.34 13.16 -6.93
CA GLU A 339 -10.98 13.61 -7.23
C GLU A 339 -10.23 13.92 -5.92
N CYS A 340 -8.92 13.66 -5.90
CA CYS A 340 -8.07 14.10 -4.79
C CYS A 340 -8.03 15.63 -4.71
N VAL A 341 -7.97 16.17 -3.50
CA VAL A 341 -7.60 17.57 -3.26
C VAL A 341 -6.28 17.59 -2.50
N PRO A 342 -5.13 17.37 -3.16
CA PRO A 342 -3.87 17.20 -2.45
C PRO A 342 -3.26 18.52 -2.00
N SER A 343 -2.30 18.39 -1.09
CA SER A 343 -1.53 19.48 -0.51
C SER A 343 -0.22 19.78 -1.27
N ASN A 344 -0.09 19.29 -2.51
CA ASN A 344 1.17 19.27 -3.23
C ASN A 344 1.79 20.65 -3.48
N LEU A 345 3.12 20.66 -3.53
CA LEU A 345 3.90 21.73 -4.14
C LEU A 345 4.01 21.44 -5.64
N ALA A 346 2.98 21.84 -6.39
CA ALA A 346 2.94 21.70 -7.85
C ALA A 346 3.49 22.94 -8.57
N ALA A 347 3.77 22.80 -9.86
CA ALA A 347 4.20 23.91 -10.69
C ALA A 347 3.07 24.93 -10.92
N ASN A 348 3.42 26.20 -11.10
CA ASN A 348 2.44 27.23 -11.47
C ASN A 348 1.76 26.86 -12.80
N GLY A 349 0.42 26.86 -12.83
CA GLY A 349 -0.37 26.48 -14.01
C GLY A 349 -0.85 25.03 -14.04
N GLU A 350 -0.46 24.21 -13.05
CA GLU A 350 -0.88 22.80 -12.96
C GLU A 350 -2.29 22.66 -12.35
N TYR A 351 -2.74 23.69 -11.63
CA TYR A 351 -4.09 23.82 -11.08
C TYR A 351 -4.74 25.14 -11.52
N ASP A 352 -6.03 25.10 -11.88
CA ASP A 352 -6.83 26.24 -12.35
C ASP A 352 -7.36 27.15 -11.21
N SER A 353 -6.67 27.24 -10.07
CA SER A 353 -7.17 28.03 -8.94
C SER A 353 -6.42 29.36 -8.79
N ASP A 354 -7.18 30.45 -8.73
CA ASP A 354 -6.73 31.83 -8.46
C ASP A 354 -6.02 32.00 -7.10
N SER A 355 -5.85 30.93 -6.29
CA SER A 355 -4.95 30.91 -5.13
C SER A 355 -4.70 29.48 -4.60
N PRO A 356 -3.45 29.03 -4.44
CA PRO A 356 -3.12 27.70 -3.88
C PRO A 356 -3.22 27.60 -2.34
N ARG A 357 -3.50 28.69 -1.61
CA ARG A 357 -3.61 28.66 -0.13
C ARG A 357 -4.95 28.10 0.38
N PRO A 358 -6.12 28.47 -0.19
CA PRO A 358 -7.40 27.87 0.18
C PRO A 358 -7.49 26.37 -0.11
N SER A 359 -6.92 25.89 -1.24
CA SER A 359 -6.95 24.46 -1.58
C SER A 359 -6.19 23.59 -0.58
N ARG A 360 -5.08 24.09 -0.01
CA ARG A 360 -4.32 23.39 1.04
C ARG A 360 -5.06 23.31 2.37
N GLN A 361 -5.71 24.41 2.77
CA GLN A 361 -6.55 24.40 3.96
C GLN A 361 -7.73 23.44 3.78
N ILE A 362 -8.35 23.43 2.61
CA ILE A 362 -9.42 22.49 2.26
C ILE A 362 -8.90 21.05 2.29
N SER A 363 -7.72 20.76 1.71
CA SER A 363 -7.10 19.43 1.66
C SER A 363 -7.01 18.78 3.04
N GLN A 364 -6.49 19.50 4.03
CA GLN A 364 -6.21 19.01 5.38
C GLN A 364 -7.40 19.11 6.34
N SER A 365 -8.50 19.78 5.95
CA SER A 365 -9.69 19.94 6.79
C SER A 365 -10.96 19.44 6.10
N ALA A 366 -10.81 18.60 5.08
CA ALA A 366 -11.91 18.11 4.26
C ALA A 366 -12.78 17.14 5.08
N SER A 367 -14.10 17.26 4.97
CA SER A 367 -15.03 16.39 5.72
C SER A 367 -15.19 15.00 5.11
N ASP A 368 -14.66 14.81 3.90
CA ASP A 368 -14.66 13.60 3.08
C ASP A 368 -13.36 12.79 3.21
N THR A 369 -12.55 13.06 4.24
CA THR A 369 -11.35 12.28 4.59
C THR A 369 -11.37 11.81 6.03
N LEU A 370 -10.82 10.63 6.31
CA LEU A 370 -10.66 10.11 7.69
C LEU A 370 -9.55 10.84 8.42
N LEU A 371 -8.40 10.97 7.78
CA LEU A 371 -7.25 11.72 8.24
C LEU A 371 -6.96 12.88 7.27
N PRO A 372 -6.43 14.01 7.75
CA PRO A 372 -5.99 15.11 6.88
C PRO A 372 -5.05 14.69 5.75
N SER A 373 -4.27 13.62 5.94
CA SER A 373 -3.34 13.06 4.96
C SER A 373 -3.99 12.27 3.84
N ASP A 374 -5.22 11.79 3.98
CA ASP A 374 -5.85 10.86 3.00
C ASP A 374 -6.11 11.53 1.64
N ASN A 375 -6.22 12.86 1.61
CA ASN A 375 -6.28 13.65 0.37
C ASN A 375 -4.93 13.76 -0.35
N THR A 376 -3.84 13.34 0.30
CA THR A 376 -2.47 13.26 -0.22
C THR A 376 -1.94 11.82 -0.08
N VAL A 377 -2.76 10.85 -0.50
CA VAL A 377 -2.57 9.41 -0.21
C VAL A 377 -1.17 8.86 -0.55
N ALA A 378 -0.80 7.74 0.06
CA ALA A 378 0.46 7.05 -0.24
C ALA A 378 0.24 5.54 -0.36
N SER A 379 0.95 4.89 -1.28
CA SER A 379 0.97 3.41 -1.31
C SER A 379 1.67 2.86 -0.05
N TYR A 380 2.76 3.51 0.37
CA TYR A 380 3.46 3.22 1.63
C TYR A 380 3.51 4.48 2.48
N TRP A 381 2.71 4.50 3.55
CA TRP A 381 2.68 5.57 4.54
C TRP A 381 3.50 5.15 5.77
N ILE A 382 4.59 5.89 6.04
CA ILE A 382 5.64 5.51 6.98
C ILE A 382 5.80 6.62 8.02
N THR A 383 5.52 6.30 9.28
CA THR A 383 5.60 7.25 10.40
C THR A 383 6.77 6.98 11.33
N ASN A 384 7.51 5.87 11.15
CA ASN A 384 8.73 5.60 11.90
C ASN A 384 9.81 4.96 11.00
N PRO A 385 11.03 5.54 10.93
CA PRO A 385 12.07 5.07 10.03
C PRO A 385 12.74 3.77 10.51
N ALA A 386 12.55 3.34 11.76
CA ALA A 386 13.11 2.10 12.30
C ALA A 386 12.34 0.83 11.86
N ASN A 387 11.96 0.78 10.59
CA ASN A 387 11.32 -0.36 9.91
C ASN A 387 12.06 -0.62 8.59
N SER A 388 11.91 -1.82 8.03
CA SER A 388 12.60 -2.22 6.80
C SER A 388 11.64 -2.22 5.60
N TYR A 389 12.05 -1.59 4.50
CA TYR A 389 11.36 -1.54 3.22
C TYR A 389 12.31 -2.03 2.13
N ILE A 390 12.12 -3.27 1.68
CA ILE A 390 13.04 -3.96 0.76
C ILE A 390 12.27 -4.47 -0.46
N ASP A 391 12.72 -4.07 -1.66
CA ASP A 391 12.22 -4.55 -2.95
C ASP A 391 10.70 -4.35 -3.16
N ASN A 392 10.09 -3.36 -2.51
CA ASN A 392 8.68 -3.05 -2.68
C ASN A 392 8.44 -2.18 -3.92
N VAL A 393 7.25 -2.27 -4.49
CA VAL A 393 6.83 -1.50 -5.67
C VAL A 393 5.58 -0.69 -5.34
N ALA A 394 5.63 0.61 -5.65
CA ALA A 394 4.48 1.50 -5.74
C ALA A 394 4.24 1.83 -7.23
N ALA A 395 3.36 1.07 -7.85
CA ALA A 395 3.05 1.07 -9.28
C ALA A 395 1.71 1.77 -9.53
N GLY A 396 1.66 3.06 -9.19
CA GLY A 396 0.48 3.90 -9.33
C GLY A 396 -0.15 4.29 -8.00
N SER A 397 -0.13 5.58 -7.72
CA SER A 397 -0.86 6.24 -6.66
C SER A 397 -1.36 7.56 -7.21
N ASP A 398 -2.55 7.99 -6.79
CA ASP A 398 -3.01 9.34 -7.11
C ASP A 398 -1.99 10.40 -6.65
N GLN A 399 -1.25 10.12 -5.56
CA GLN A 399 -0.35 11.06 -4.92
C GLN A 399 1.05 10.45 -4.73
N ASN A 400 1.37 9.89 -3.56
CA ASN A 400 2.73 9.43 -3.26
C ASN A 400 2.91 7.92 -3.46
N GLY A 401 4.05 7.51 -4.00
CA GLY A 401 4.48 6.11 -3.93
C GLY A 401 4.82 5.73 -2.49
N PHE A 402 5.92 6.30 -1.99
CA PHE A 402 6.37 6.15 -0.60
C PHE A 402 6.36 7.52 0.07
N TRP A 403 5.78 7.62 1.27
CA TRP A 403 5.80 8.84 2.06
C TRP A 403 6.29 8.55 3.48
N LEU A 404 7.51 9.02 3.76
CA LEU A 404 8.10 9.05 5.10
C LEU A 404 7.69 10.36 5.78
N SER A 405 6.58 10.31 6.52
CA SER A 405 6.01 11.44 7.24
C SER A 405 6.13 11.21 8.75
N LEU A 406 7.20 11.72 9.34
CA LEU A 406 7.65 11.36 10.68
C LEU A 406 7.14 12.34 11.74
N PRO A 407 6.33 11.94 12.73
CA PRO A 407 6.00 12.83 13.83
C PRO A 407 7.23 13.08 14.72
N GLU A 408 7.22 14.19 15.49
CA GLU A 408 8.31 14.46 16.44
C GLU A 408 8.34 13.42 17.57
N HIS A 409 7.15 13.10 18.08
CA HIS A 409 6.87 12.01 19.01
C HIS A 409 5.65 11.23 18.50
N PRO A 410 5.51 9.94 18.83
CA PRO A 410 4.33 9.18 18.45
C PRO A 410 3.01 9.84 18.87
N ASN A 411 2.03 9.82 17.96
CA ASN A 411 0.72 10.46 18.10
C ASN A 411 -0.37 9.45 18.50
N GLY A 412 -1.63 9.79 18.24
CA GLY A 412 -2.78 8.89 18.34
C GLY A 412 -2.94 8.22 19.70
N ALA A 413 -3.01 6.89 19.73
CA ALA A 413 -3.22 6.11 20.95
C ALA A 413 -2.06 6.22 21.95
N PHE A 414 -0.86 6.58 21.48
CA PHE A 414 0.34 6.73 22.30
C PHE A 414 0.62 8.17 22.73
N LEU A 415 -0.14 9.15 22.25
CA LEU A 415 0.10 10.56 22.52
C LEU A 415 0.18 10.86 24.03
N GLY A 416 1.30 11.44 24.46
CA GLY A 416 1.56 11.82 25.85
C GLY A 416 1.87 10.66 26.80
N SER A 417 1.95 9.42 26.30
CA SER A 417 2.46 8.28 27.07
C SER A 417 3.96 8.41 27.34
N GLU A 418 4.46 7.74 28.38
CA GLU A 418 5.90 7.70 28.67
C GLU A 418 6.69 7.11 27.49
N GLU A 419 6.14 6.12 26.81
CA GLU A 419 6.78 5.48 25.65
C GLU A 419 6.89 6.46 24.46
N SER A 420 5.83 7.21 24.16
CA SER A 420 5.83 8.25 23.12
C SER A 420 6.84 9.36 23.44
N LEU A 421 6.86 9.87 24.68
CA LEU A 421 7.78 10.93 25.10
C LEU A 421 9.26 10.53 25.02
N ASN A 422 9.56 9.23 25.01
CA ASN A 422 10.91 8.70 24.85
C ASN A 422 11.23 8.22 23.42
N THR A 423 10.28 8.31 22.49
CA THR A 423 10.45 7.90 21.10
C THR A 423 10.49 9.12 20.18
N TRP A 424 11.47 9.17 19.28
CA TRP A 424 11.74 10.34 18.44
C TRP A 424 11.86 9.98 16.95
N PRO A 425 10.75 9.74 16.22
CA PRO A 425 10.82 9.24 14.84
C PRO A 425 11.67 10.12 13.91
N ARG A 426 11.55 11.47 13.99
CA ARG A 426 12.36 12.42 13.20
C ARG A 426 13.88 12.37 13.45
N ARG A 427 14.32 11.74 14.55
CA ARG A 427 15.74 11.59 14.92
C ARG A 427 16.19 10.14 14.93
N THR A 428 15.29 9.21 14.64
CA THR A 428 15.57 7.78 14.70
C THR A 428 16.34 7.36 13.43
N PRO A 429 17.46 6.62 13.55
CA PRO A 429 18.18 6.08 12.40
C PRO A 429 17.29 5.24 11.48
N LEU A 430 17.54 5.33 10.17
CA LEU A 430 16.78 4.60 9.16
C LEU A 430 17.08 3.10 9.23
N GLY A 431 16.03 2.28 9.19
CA GLY A 431 16.14 0.85 8.91
C GLY A 431 16.58 0.58 7.46
N ALA A 432 16.51 -0.67 7.01
CA ALA A 432 16.86 -0.96 5.63
C ALA A 432 15.83 -0.32 4.67
N PHE A 433 16.26 0.57 3.78
CA PHE A 433 15.41 1.14 2.74
C PHE A 433 16.09 0.97 1.38
N ARG A 434 15.82 -0.15 0.69
CA ARG A 434 16.57 -0.50 -0.52
C ARG A 434 15.78 -1.28 -1.56
N GLY A 435 16.16 -1.11 -2.82
CA GLY A 435 15.57 -1.85 -3.96
C GLY A 435 14.12 -1.48 -4.27
N ASN A 436 13.57 -0.46 -3.61
CA ASN A 436 12.18 -0.06 -3.80
C ASN A 436 12.00 0.67 -5.14
N VAL A 437 10.82 0.48 -5.75
CA VAL A 437 10.45 1.07 -7.04
C VAL A 437 9.21 1.94 -6.89
N ALA A 438 9.21 3.16 -7.44
CA ALA A 438 8.05 4.05 -7.44
C ALA A 438 7.80 4.64 -8.84
N HIS A 439 6.68 4.29 -9.46
CA HIS A 439 6.29 4.85 -10.76
C HIS A 439 4.79 5.09 -10.90
N SER A 440 4.42 5.88 -11.90
CA SER A 440 3.02 6.22 -12.19
C SER A 440 2.32 6.95 -11.03
N ASN A 441 3.08 7.61 -10.16
CA ASN A 441 2.56 8.41 -9.05
C ASN A 441 2.58 9.91 -9.39
N PHE A 442 2.03 10.75 -8.51
CA PHE A 442 2.37 12.17 -8.52
C PHE A 442 3.84 12.36 -8.10
N ASP A 443 4.18 11.99 -6.86
CA ASP A 443 5.55 11.96 -6.33
C ASP A 443 5.95 10.49 -6.05
N GLY A 444 7.16 10.09 -6.45
CA GLY A 444 7.65 8.72 -6.23
C GLY A 444 8.00 8.47 -4.77
N PHE A 445 9.09 9.08 -4.30
CA PHE A 445 9.56 9.03 -2.92
C PHE A 445 9.47 10.41 -2.26
N MET A 446 8.67 10.54 -1.21
CA MET A 446 8.45 11.76 -0.43
C MET A 446 9.04 11.60 0.98
N PHE A 447 10.18 12.24 1.24
CA PHE A 447 10.89 12.27 2.53
C PHE A 447 10.82 13.65 3.19
N ASP A 448 9.62 14.22 3.23
CA ASP A 448 9.31 15.55 3.77
C ASP A 448 7.83 15.58 4.19
N ARG A 449 7.33 16.75 4.59
CA ARG A 449 5.91 16.99 4.94
C ARG A 449 5.48 16.12 6.11
N ASN A 450 6.26 16.21 7.18
CA ASN A 450 6.05 15.40 8.37
C ASN A 450 4.72 15.73 9.05
N ILE A 451 4.06 14.70 9.54
CA ILE A 451 2.81 14.78 10.29
C ILE A 451 3.03 15.49 11.64
N ASN A 452 2.04 16.29 12.02
CA ASN A 452 1.91 17.02 13.28
C ASN A 452 1.00 16.24 14.23
N GLU A 453 0.99 16.65 15.51
CA GLU A 453 0.15 16.04 16.55
C GLU A 453 -1.36 16.03 16.21
N ASP A 454 -1.83 17.04 15.47
CA ASP A 454 -3.24 17.16 15.04
C ASP A 454 -3.55 16.42 13.73
N ASN A 455 -2.66 15.54 13.28
CA ASN A 455 -2.70 14.81 12.01
C ASN A 455 -2.62 15.68 10.74
N THR A 456 -2.50 17.01 10.86
CA THR A 456 -2.08 17.85 9.74
C THR A 456 -0.60 17.63 9.47
N PHE A 457 -0.06 18.23 8.40
CA PHE A 457 1.36 18.11 8.09
C PHE A 457 1.91 19.46 7.64
N ASP A 458 3.13 19.77 8.10
CA ASP A 458 3.79 21.03 7.81
C ASP A 458 4.49 20.97 6.46
N LEU A 459 4.42 22.06 5.69
CA LEU A 459 5.14 22.23 4.44
C LEU A 459 6.51 22.91 4.64
N SER A 460 6.86 23.24 5.89
CA SER A 460 8.04 24.03 6.25
C SER A 460 8.57 23.61 7.64
N PHE A 461 9.89 23.63 7.83
CA PHE A 461 10.55 23.50 9.15
C PHE A 461 10.49 22.16 9.90
N SER A 462 9.87 21.11 9.36
CA SER A 462 10.00 19.74 9.90
C SER A 462 10.94 18.91 9.01
N ALA A 463 12.02 18.36 9.58
CA ALA A 463 13.03 17.67 8.79
C ALA A 463 13.43 16.34 9.44
N TYR A 464 13.89 15.40 8.62
CA TYR A 464 14.49 14.17 9.10
C TYR A 464 15.98 14.39 9.34
N THR A 465 16.40 14.29 10.61
CA THR A 465 17.78 14.53 11.05
C THR A 465 18.16 13.44 12.05
N PRO A 466 18.52 12.24 11.57
CA PRO A 466 18.80 11.09 12.43
C PRO A 466 20.02 11.33 13.31
N LEU A 467 19.95 10.90 14.58
CA LEU A 467 21.01 11.03 15.58
C LEU A 467 21.47 9.64 16.06
N GLU A 468 22.71 9.54 16.53
CA GLU A 468 23.22 8.32 17.18
C GLU A 468 22.40 7.96 18.43
N ASP A 469 22.03 8.98 19.22
CA ASP A 469 21.05 8.86 20.30
C ASP A 469 19.86 9.79 19.97
N PRO A 470 18.71 9.25 19.51
CA PRO A 470 17.54 10.05 19.16
C PRO A 470 16.98 10.90 20.32
N ALA A 471 17.21 10.48 21.57
CA ALA A 471 16.69 11.17 22.75
C ALA A 471 17.57 12.34 23.20
N ASP A 472 18.85 12.37 22.81
CA ASP A 472 19.75 13.49 23.06
C ASP A 472 19.84 14.40 21.81
N PRO A 473 19.22 15.59 21.81
CA PRO A 473 19.26 16.50 20.66
C PRO A 473 20.65 17.05 20.34
N TYR A 474 21.66 16.80 21.19
CA TYR A 474 23.05 17.18 20.97
C TYR A 474 23.95 16.02 20.53
N SER A 475 23.37 14.82 20.37
CA SER A 475 24.08 13.66 19.85
C SER A 475 24.50 13.86 18.39
N GLU A 476 25.49 13.09 17.93
CA GLU A 476 26.03 13.20 16.57
C GLU A 476 24.94 12.83 15.53
N MET A 477 24.79 13.64 14.48
CA MET A 477 23.95 13.28 13.34
C MET A 477 24.59 12.14 12.55
N VAL A 478 23.78 11.16 12.14
CA VAL A 478 24.25 9.99 11.38
C VAL A 478 23.73 10.00 9.95
N GLU A 479 24.37 9.25 9.04
CA GLU A 479 23.88 9.15 7.66
C GLU A 479 22.65 8.25 7.58
N SER A 480 21.68 8.64 6.75
CA SER A 480 20.58 7.78 6.30
C SER A 480 20.86 7.31 4.88
N HIS A 481 20.87 5.99 4.68
CA HIS A 481 21.18 5.38 3.40
C HIS A 481 19.92 4.88 2.70
N PHE A 482 19.66 5.43 1.52
CA PHE A 482 18.64 5.00 0.58
C PHE A 482 19.34 4.35 -0.62
N GLU A 483 19.14 3.05 -0.83
CA GLU A 483 19.98 2.28 -1.73
C GLU A 483 19.15 1.66 -2.87
N ASP A 484 19.69 1.63 -4.08
CA ASP A 484 19.09 0.93 -5.22
C ASP A 484 17.64 1.37 -5.57
N LEU A 485 17.30 2.64 -5.29
CA LEU A 485 15.95 3.15 -5.56
C LEU A 485 15.72 3.34 -7.06
N SER A 486 14.57 2.91 -7.57
CA SER A 486 14.16 3.21 -8.94
C SER A 486 12.90 4.06 -8.94
N ALA A 487 12.92 5.21 -9.59
CA ALA A 487 11.72 6.05 -9.74
C ALA A 487 11.56 6.46 -11.19
N TRP A 488 10.41 6.15 -11.79
CA TRP A 488 10.17 6.51 -13.18
C TRP A 488 8.73 6.89 -13.46
N LYS A 489 8.48 7.66 -14.53
CA LYS A 489 7.13 8.09 -14.93
C LYS A 489 6.28 8.68 -13.79
N ASN A 490 6.89 9.39 -12.84
CA ASN A 490 6.13 10.16 -11.84
C ASN A 490 5.83 11.57 -12.39
N ARG A 491 4.60 12.07 -12.17
CA ARG A 491 4.12 13.35 -12.72
C ARG A 491 4.86 14.56 -12.16
N ASN A 492 5.50 14.41 -11.01
CA ASN A 492 6.26 15.45 -10.34
C ASN A 492 7.69 14.98 -10.03
N GLY A 493 8.01 14.64 -8.78
CA GLY A 493 9.35 14.22 -8.36
C GLY A 493 9.53 12.71 -8.38
N GLY A 494 10.68 12.22 -8.84
CA GLY A 494 11.14 10.87 -8.53
C GLY A 494 11.49 10.75 -7.04
N ILE A 495 12.29 11.71 -6.54
CA ILE A 495 12.63 11.86 -5.11
C ILE A 495 12.42 13.32 -4.70
N TRP A 496 11.68 13.54 -3.63
CA TRP A 496 11.66 14.78 -2.85
C TRP A 496 12.10 14.49 -1.42
N GLY A 497 13.00 15.27 -0.86
CA GLY A 497 13.42 15.10 0.53
C GLY A 497 13.74 16.39 1.26
N ARG A 498 13.68 16.32 2.60
CA ARG A 498 14.16 17.37 3.49
C ARG A 498 14.89 16.79 4.70
N GLY A 499 16.09 17.26 4.98
CA GLY A 499 16.90 16.74 6.10
C GLY A 499 18.37 17.09 6.00
N GLU A 500 19.20 16.28 6.65
CA GLU A 500 20.66 16.31 6.51
C GLU A 500 21.23 14.90 6.42
N LEU A 501 22.43 14.78 5.86
CA LEU A 501 23.17 13.52 5.79
C LEU A 501 22.40 12.38 5.07
N HIS A 502 21.56 12.73 4.10
CA HIS A 502 20.82 11.75 3.29
C HIS A 502 21.67 11.28 2.11
N VAL A 503 21.94 9.97 2.04
CA VAL A 503 22.76 9.36 0.98
C VAL A 503 21.88 8.48 0.10
N PHE A 504 21.72 8.87 -1.16
CA PHE A 504 21.04 8.12 -2.20
C PHE A 504 22.10 7.47 -3.09
N SER A 505 22.23 6.14 -3.01
CA SER A 505 23.24 5.39 -3.74
C SER A 505 22.63 4.46 -4.77
N ASN A 506 23.24 4.40 -5.95
CA ASN A 506 22.79 3.57 -7.07
C ASN A 506 21.31 3.79 -7.44
N ALA A 507 20.83 5.04 -7.33
CA ALA A 507 19.47 5.39 -7.71
C ALA A 507 19.32 5.43 -9.24
N LYS A 508 18.15 5.05 -9.73
CA LYS A 508 17.78 5.06 -11.15
C LYS A 508 16.51 5.88 -11.35
N LEU A 509 16.67 7.07 -11.91
CA LEU A 509 15.59 8.05 -12.03
C LEU A 509 15.32 8.33 -13.51
N ALA A 510 14.13 8.02 -14.02
CA ALA A 510 13.85 8.14 -15.45
C ALA A 510 12.48 8.74 -15.75
N ASP A 511 12.36 9.56 -16.79
CA ASP A 511 11.06 10.09 -17.26
C ASP A 511 10.23 10.83 -16.18
N ASN A 512 10.79 11.19 -15.03
CA ASN A 512 10.09 12.01 -14.05
C ASN A 512 10.07 13.46 -14.52
N ALA A 513 9.09 14.27 -14.09
CA ALA A 513 9.14 15.71 -14.36
C ALA A 513 10.41 16.33 -13.75
N ILE A 514 10.74 15.88 -12.54
CA ILE A 514 11.95 16.19 -11.80
C ILE A 514 12.51 14.87 -11.26
N GLY A 515 13.77 14.54 -11.56
CA GLY A 515 14.40 13.32 -11.04
C GLY A 515 14.52 13.36 -9.52
N MET A 516 15.24 14.35 -9.00
CA MET A 516 15.44 14.54 -7.56
C MET A 516 15.52 16.01 -7.18
N THR A 517 14.83 16.37 -6.09
CA THR A 517 14.97 17.63 -5.36
C THR A 517 15.19 17.31 -3.88
N HIS A 518 16.11 18.01 -3.23
CA HIS A 518 16.32 17.89 -1.79
C HIS A 518 16.44 19.26 -1.15
N SER A 519 16.26 19.36 0.15
CA SER A 519 16.27 20.62 0.89
C SER A 519 16.85 20.42 2.28
N THR A 520 17.65 21.37 2.74
CA THR A 520 18.18 21.37 4.11
C THR A 520 17.06 21.42 5.16
N GLY A 521 17.25 20.71 6.25
CA GLY A 521 16.42 20.83 7.46
C GLY A 521 16.95 21.84 8.47
N THR A 522 18.26 22.09 8.46
CA THR A 522 18.97 22.78 9.56
C THR A 522 19.93 23.87 9.10
N PHE A 523 19.97 24.16 7.80
CA PHE A 523 20.71 25.24 7.15
C PHE A 523 22.21 25.27 7.45
N GLY A 524 22.94 24.28 6.92
CA GLY A 524 24.41 24.31 6.88
C GLY A 524 25.07 23.97 8.21
N SER A 525 24.34 23.27 9.09
CA SER A 525 24.88 22.69 10.32
C SER A 525 25.77 21.48 10.06
N GLU A 526 25.59 20.82 8.92
CA GLU A 526 26.23 19.55 8.60
C GLU A 526 27.09 19.58 7.34
N ARG A 527 27.89 18.52 7.19
CA ARG A 527 28.84 18.38 6.08
C ARG A 527 28.18 18.35 4.70
N PHE A 528 26.95 17.87 4.59
CA PHE A 528 26.13 17.93 3.39
C PHE A 528 24.67 17.69 3.76
N THR A 529 23.76 18.19 2.94
CA THR A 529 22.31 17.99 3.07
C THR A 529 21.92 16.66 2.42
N SER A 530 22.29 16.47 1.16
CA SER A 530 22.05 15.22 0.46
C SER A 530 23.20 14.85 -0.48
N ARG A 531 23.30 13.57 -0.80
CA ARG A 531 24.22 13.01 -1.79
C ARG A 531 23.49 12.09 -2.74
N LEU A 532 23.65 12.32 -4.04
CA LEU A 532 23.30 11.37 -5.09
C LEU A 532 24.60 10.76 -5.63
N ILE A 533 24.83 9.47 -5.39
CA ILE A 533 26.11 8.79 -5.64
C ILE A 533 25.90 7.59 -6.56
N ASP A 534 26.82 7.36 -7.50
CA ASP A 534 26.86 6.18 -8.37
C ASP A 534 25.53 5.91 -9.09
N SER A 535 24.81 6.98 -9.42
CA SER A 535 23.42 6.91 -9.85
C SER A 535 23.26 7.16 -11.35
N LEU A 536 22.09 6.81 -11.88
CA LEU A 536 21.69 7.03 -13.26
C LEU A 536 20.42 7.87 -13.30
N VAL A 537 20.46 8.99 -14.02
CA VAL A 537 19.32 9.89 -14.22
C VAL A 537 19.08 10.06 -15.71
N VAL A 538 17.91 9.67 -16.20
CA VAL A 538 17.56 9.68 -17.63
C VAL A 538 16.40 10.62 -17.85
N GLY A 539 16.59 11.64 -18.69
CA GLY A 539 15.54 12.62 -18.98
C GLY A 539 14.36 11.97 -19.69
N GLU A 540 14.67 11.17 -20.71
CA GLU A 540 13.70 10.51 -21.56
C GLU A 540 14.16 9.10 -21.91
N THR A 541 13.34 8.07 -21.69
CA THR A 541 13.68 6.69 -22.11
C THR A 541 12.94 6.27 -23.38
N ALA A 542 13.07 4.99 -23.76
CA ALA A 542 12.29 4.38 -24.84
C ALA A 542 10.82 4.16 -24.47
N ASN A 543 10.44 4.29 -23.20
CA ASN A 543 9.06 4.20 -22.76
C ASN A 543 8.27 5.48 -23.11
N ILE A 544 7.67 5.46 -24.30
CA ILE A 544 6.87 6.57 -24.82
C ILE A 544 5.53 6.74 -24.08
N GLY A 545 5.09 5.76 -23.29
CA GLY A 545 3.77 5.77 -22.65
C GLY A 545 2.61 5.61 -23.64
N ASN A 546 1.43 6.06 -23.21
CA ASN A 546 0.17 6.05 -23.95
C ASN A 546 -0.29 7.50 -24.25
N PRO A 547 0.32 8.21 -25.21
CA PRO A 547 0.03 9.61 -25.50
C PRO A 547 -1.44 9.82 -25.90
N SER A 548 -2.09 10.80 -25.27
CA SER A 548 -3.53 11.01 -25.39
C SER A 548 -3.95 12.47 -25.64
N THR A 549 -3.18 13.45 -25.18
CA THR A 549 -3.46 14.88 -25.42
C THR A 549 -2.95 15.34 -26.79
N PRO A 550 -3.46 16.45 -27.36
CA PRO A 550 -2.93 16.99 -28.62
C PRO A 550 -1.42 17.23 -28.61
N GLU A 551 -0.88 17.71 -27.50
CA GLU A 551 0.54 17.99 -27.31
C GLU A 551 1.36 16.69 -27.21
N GLU A 552 0.86 15.68 -26.49
CA GLU A 552 1.47 14.35 -26.41
C GLU A 552 1.48 13.65 -27.77
N LEU A 553 0.37 13.71 -28.51
CA LEU A 553 0.25 13.14 -29.85
C LEU A 553 1.16 13.84 -30.85
N ALA A 554 1.29 15.17 -30.76
CA ALA A 554 2.22 15.94 -31.59
C ALA A 554 3.68 15.61 -31.26
N TYR A 555 3.99 15.36 -30.00
CA TYR A 555 5.34 14.98 -29.58
C TYR A 555 5.67 13.51 -29.85
N GLY A 556 4.66 12.63 -29.81
CA GLY A 556 4.79 11.19 -29.97
C GLY A 556 5.04 10.42 -28.66
N ARG A 557 4.84 11.06 -27.49
CA ARG A 557 4.97 10.43 -26.17
C ARG A 557 4.21 11.19 -25.10
N SER A 558 3.88 10.50 -24.02
CA SER A 558 3.20 11.10 -22.86
C SER A 558 4.09 12.12 -22.15
N LEU A 559 3.44 13.10 -21.52
CA LEU A 559 4.10 14.18 -20.79
C LEU A 559 3.81 14.06 -19.29
N PRO A 560 4.79 14.33 -18.40
CA PRO A 560 4.58 14.25 -16.96
C PRO A 560 3.56 15.28 -16.46
N LYS A 561 3.51 16.45 -17.10
CA LYS A 561 2.61 17.57 -16.76
C LYS A 561 1.78 17.96 -17.98
N PRO A 562 0.69 17.24 -18.31
CA PRO A 562 -0.10 17.52 -19.51
C PRO A 562 -0.75 18.91 -19.50
N GLN A 563 -1.02 19.50 -18.32
CA GLN A 563 -1.54 20.87 -18.18
C GLN A 563 -0.48 21.95 -18.43
N ILE A 564 0.80 21.60 -18.33
CA ILE A 564 1.94 22.49 -18.59
C ILE A 564 2.88 21.77 -19.57
N PRO A 565 2.48 21.64 -20.84
CA PRO A 565 3.19 20.81 -21.81
C PRO A 565 4.62 21.30 -22.10
N ASP A 566 4.91 22.59 -21.84
CA ASP A 566 6.24 23.20 -21.94
C ASP A 566 7.08 23.09 -20.65
N PHE A 567 6.59 22.40 -19.61
CA PHE A 567 7.32 22.20 -18.37
C PHE A 567 8.69 21.54 -18.63
N PRO A 568 9.79 22.12 -18.13
CA PRO A 568 11.10 21.58 -18.41
C PRO A 568 11.37 20.33 -17.57
N ILE A 569 11.77 19.23 -18.23
CA ILE A 569 12.24 18.03 -17.53
C ILE A 569 13.58 18.34 -16.86
N ARG A 570 13.68 18.03 -15.56
CA ARG A 570 14.86 18.29 -14.75
C ARG A 570 15.40 17.00 -14.14
N GLY A 571 16.70 16.79 -14.18
CA GLY A 571 17.35 15.61 -13.61
C GLY A 571 17.55 15.78 -12.11
N TYR A 572 18.58 16.51 -11.74
CA TYR A 572 18.79 16.98 -10.37
C TYR A 572 18.40 18.45 -10.26
N GLU A 573 17.66 18.78 -9.23
CA GLU A 573 17.24 20.14 -8.90
C GLU A 573 17.84 20.56 -7.55
N TYR A 574 18.87 21.41 -7.61
CA TYR A 574 19.51 21.98 -6.42
C TYR A 574 18.54 22.91 -5.68
N TYR A 575 18.41 22.69 -4.39
CA TYR A 575 17.51 23.46 -3.55
C TYR A 575 17.98 23.50 -2.09
N ASP A 576 18.17 24.72 -1.55
CA ASP A 576 18.53 24.97 -0.14
C ASP A 576 19.73 24.18 0.42
N ASN A 577 20.92 24.80 0.34
CA ASN A 577 22.20 24.37 0.92
C ASN A 577 22.89 23.22 0.17
N ARG A 578 23.91 22.60 0.80
CA ARG A 578 24.92 21.76 0.14
C ARG A 578 24.39 20.38 -0.23
N ASP A 579 23.93 20.26 -1.47
CA ASP A 579 23.70 19.01 -2.17
C ASP A 579 24.94 18.56 -2.94
N GLU A 580 25.24 17.26 -2.98
CA GLU A 580 26.35 16.75 -3.78
C GLU A 580 25.87 15.69 -4.78
N VAL A 581 26.30 15.83 -6.03
CA VAL A 581 26.07 14.83 -7.09
C VAL A 581 27.43 14.25 -7.47
N VAL A 582 27.63 12.97 -7.16
CA VAL A 582 28.92 12.29 -7.22
C VAL A 582 28.81 11.05 -8.12
N ASP A 583 29.74 10.90 -9.06
CA ASP A 583 29.82 9.72 -9.95
C ASP A 583 28.48 9.33 -10.62
N THR A 584 27.63 10.32 -10.86
CA THR A 584 26.27 10.14 -11.37
C THR A 584 26.21 10.46 -12.86
N THR A 585 25.58 9.57 -13.63
CA THR A 585 25.41 9.72 -15.08
C THR A 585 24.06 10.33 -15.40
N PHE A 586 24.06 11.39 -16.21
CA PHE A 586 22.86 11.98 -16.77
C PHE A 586 22.77 11.67 -18.26
N GLU A 587 21.65 11.10 -18.70
CA GLU A 587 21.45 10.68 -20.08
C GLU A 587 20.14 11.22 -20.67
N ASN A 588 20.15 11.46 -21.98
CA ASN A 588 18.99 11.84 -22.79
C ASN A 588 18.16 13.06 -22.30
N TYR A 589 18.83 14.10 -21.79
CA TYR A 589 18.24 15.43 -21.62
C TYR A 589 18.38 16.24 -22.92
N GLN A 590 17.37 16.15 -23.78
CA GLN A 590 17.34 16.83 -25.07
C GLN A 590 16.17 17.81 -25.12
N ASP A 591 16.47 19.07 -25.42
CA ASP A 591 15.45 20.05 -25.76
C ASP A 591 14.66 19.60 -26.99
N ASN A 592 13.39 19.99 -27.04
CA ASN A 592 12.59 19.91 -28.25
C ASN A 592 11.89 21.27 -28.50
N ASP A 593 11.03 21.32 -29.53
CA ASP A 593 10.34 22.55 -29.91
C ASP A 593 9.30 23.01 -28.86
N LEU A 594 8.85 22.10 -27.99
CA LEU A 594 7.81 22.32 -26.99
C LEU A 594 8.39 22.67 -25.60
N ARG A 595 9.42 21.97 -25.14
CA ARG A 595 9.99 22.09 -23.79
C ARG A 595 11.51 22.07 -23.75
N LYS A 596 12.04 22.64 -22.67
CA LYS A 596 13.47 22.62 -22.32
C LYS A 596 13.80 21.46 -21.40
N THR A 597 15.08 21.14 -21.28
CA THR A 597 15.58 20.11 -20.37
C THR A 597 16.79 20.59 -19.58
N GLY A 598 16.98 20.06 -18.38
CA GLY A 598 18.13 20.37 -17.54
C GLY A 598 18.58 19.16 -16.73
N ALA A 599 19.69 18.54 -17.12
CA ALA A 599 20.28 17.42 -16.36
C ALA A 599 20.62 17.83 -14.92
N LEU A 600 21.31 18.96 -14.78
CA LEU A 600 21.51 19.66 -13.50
C LEU A 600 20.81 21.02 -13.60
N SER A 601 20.04 21.36 -12.58
CA SER A 601 19.19 22.54 -12.58
C SER A 601 19.00 23.09 -11.16
N TRP A 602 18.41 24.28 -11.06
CA TRP A 602 18.03 24.87 -9.78
C TRP A 602 16.51 24.92 -9.68
N LEU A 603 15.98 24.83 -8.45
CA LEU A 603 14.56 25.03 -8.21
C LEU A 603 14.13 26.38 -8.80
N LEU A 604 13.13 26.32 -9.68
CA LEU A 604 12.63 27.51 -10.36
C LEU A 604 12.00 28.47 -9.34
N PHE A 605 12.26 29.77 -9.52
CA PHE A 605 11.80 30.85 -8.63
C PHE A 605 12.28 30.73 -7.17
N THR A 606 13.38 29.99 -6.93
CA THR A 606 13.97 29.90 -5.60
C THR A 606 14.54 31.24 -5.13
N SER A 607 14.36 31.54 -3.83
CA SER A 607 15.06 32.62 -3.15
C SER A 607 16.41 32.17 -2.57
N ALA A 608 16.76 30.89 -2.69
CA ALA A 608 18.01 30.33 -2.20
C ALA A 608 19.21 30.98 -2.91
N ALA A 609 20.27 31.25 -2.16
CA ALA A 609 21.49 31.81 -2.72
C ALA A 609 22.19 30.74 -3.57
N VAL A 610 22.40 31.03 -4.86
CA VAL A 610 23.17 30.16 -5.74
C VAL A 610 24.66 30.47 -5.57
N SER A 611 25.42 29.50 -5.06
CA SER A 611 26.88 29.60 -4.93
C SER A 611 27.52 28.24 -5.18
N THR A 612 28.79 28.23 -5.60
CA THR A 612 29.58 26.99 -5.75
C THR A 612 29.93 26.31 -4.43
N GLU A 613 29.64 26.94 -3.29
CA GLU A 613 29.80 26.33 -1.96
C GLU A 613 28.50 25.63 -1.51
N SER A 614 27.39 25.93 -2.18
CA SER A 614 26.06 25.36 -1.92
C SER A 614 25.68 24.29 -2.97
N THR A 615 26.60 23.87 -3.84
CA THR A 615 26.38 22.94 -4.96
C THR A 615 27.60 22.08 -5.24
#